data_AF-A0A925IAM9-F1
#
_entry.id   AF-A0A925IAM9-F1
#
_cell.length_a   1.000
_cell.length_b   1.000
_cell.length_c   1.000
_cell.angle_alpha   90.00
_cell.angle_beta   90.00
_cell.angle_gamma   90.00
#
_symmetry.space_group_name_H-M   'P 1'
#
loop_
_entity.id
_entity.type
_entity.pdbx_description
1 polymer ?
#
loop_
_entity_poly.entity_id
_entity_poly.type
_entity_poly.pdbx_seq_one_letter_code
_entity_poly.pdbx_strand_id
1 'polypeptide(L)'
;MKEQKKRKLDILVLSDIHLGTYGCHARELLHYLKTIKPKIVVLNGDIIDIWQFSKRYWPKSHMKVVKHLMGWMSKGTKIWYITGNHD
;
A
#
# COMPACT_ATOMS: atom_id res chain seq x y z
N MET A 1 5.87 -12.19 -21.95
CA MET A 1 4.63 -11.52 -21.46
C MET A 1 4.68 -10.07 -21.91
N LYS A 2 3.66 -9.56 -22.64
CA LYS A 2 3.64 -8.16 -23.07
C LYS A 2 3.62 -7.26 -21.82
N GLU A 3 4.55 -6.32 -21.76
CA GLU A 3 4.60 -5.32 -20.70
C GLU A 3 3.35 -4.42 -20.85
N GLN A 4 2.32 -4.66 -20.03
CA GLN A 4 1.14 -3.80 -20.03
C GLN A 4 1.56 -2.41 -19.55
N LYS A 5 1.29 -1.40 -20.38
CA LYS A 5 1.63 -0.01 -20.10
C LYS A 5 0.88 0.44 -18.84
N LYS A 6 1.60 0.64 -17.74
CA LYS A 6 1.03 1.09 -16.47
C LYS A 6 0.43 2.50 -16.61
N ARG A 7 -0.73 2.72 -15.98
CA ARG A 7 -1.38 4.03 -15.93
C ARG A 7 -0.53 5.00 -15.11
N LYS A 8 -0.11 6.11 -15.73
CA LYS A 8 0.67 7.16 -15.05
C LYS A 8 -0.27 8.01 -14.20
N LEU A 9 0.12 8.30 -12.97
CA LEU A 9 -0.62 9.18 -12.06
C LEU A 9 0.32 10.27 -11.53
N ASP A 10 -0.17 11.49 -11.37
CA ASP A 10 0.60 12.52 -10.66
C ASP A 10 0.59 12.24 -9.15
N ILE A 11 -0.60 11.97 -8.60
CA ILE A 11 -0.79 11.68 -7.18
C ILE A 11 -1.69 10.45 -7.02
N LEU A 12 -1.28 9.53 -6.16
CA LEU A 12 -2.11 8.47 -5.61
C LEU A 12 -2.35 8.77 -4.14
N VAL A 13 -3.61 8.80 -3.71
CA VAL A 13 -3.97 8.88 -2.28
C VAL A 13 -4.60 7.55 -1.88
N LEU A 14 -4.13 6.98 -0.76
CA LEU A 14 -4.64 5.77 -0.15
C LEU A 14 -4.96 6.07 1.32
N SER A 15 -6.05 5.50 1.84
CA SER A 15 -6.56 5.74 3.20
C SER A 15 -7.18 4.43 3.70
N ASP A 16 -7.21 4.21 5.01
CA ASP A 16 -8.01 3.16 5.67
C ASP A 16 -7.77 1.75 5.07
N ILE A 17 -6.49 1.39 4.86
CA ILE A 17 -6.12 0.08 4.33
C ILE A 17 -6.18 -0.99 5.42
N HIS A 18 -5.83 -0.64 6.65
CA HIS A 18 -5.77 -1.51 7.82
C HIS A 18 -4.98 -2.81 7.59
N LEU A 19 -3.75 -2.71 7.06
CA LEU A 19 -2.85 -3.86 7.00
C LEU A 19 -2.66 -4.44 8.40
N GLY A 20 -2.97 -5.73 8.56
CA GLY A 20 -2.89 -6.42 9.85
C GLY A 20 -4.26 -6.90 10.34
N THR A 21 -5.34 -6.46 9.71
CA THR A 21 -6.71 -6.90 10.02
C THR A 21 -7.21 -7.97 9.06
N TYR A 22 -8.21 -8.76 9.47
CA TYR A 22 -8.85 -9.78 8.62
C TYR A 22 -9.68 -9.18 7.47
N GLY A 23 -10.19 -7.96 7.65
CA GLY A 23 -10.97 -7.25 6.64
C GLY A 23 -10.13 -6.61 5.52
N CYS A 24 -8.80 -6.65 5.63
CA CYS A 24 -7.92 -6.01 4.65
C CYS A 24 -7.95 -6.72 3.28
N HIS A 25 -8.37 -6.00 2.24
CA HIS A 25 -8.36 -6.44 0.85
C HIS A 25 -6.98 -6.28 0.17
N ALA A 26 -5.93 -6.82 0.81
CA ALA A 26 -4.55 -6.61 0.38
C ALA A 26 -4.22 -7.22 -0.99
N ARG A 27 -4.94 -8.24 -1.46
CA ARG A 27 -4.70 -8.86 -2.78
C ARG A 27 -5.19 -7.96 -3.91
N GLU A 28 -6.39 -7.42 -3.72
CA GLU A 28 -7.07 -6.48 -4.62
C GLU A 28 -6.29 -5.17 -4.68
N LEU A 29 -5.88 -4.64 -3.52
CA LEU A 29 -5.00 -3.48 -3.44
C LEU A 29 -3.70 -3.74 -4.21
N LEU A 30 -2.99 -4.83 -3.93
CA LEU A 30 -1.75 -5.16 -4.63
C LEU A 30 -1.95 -5.31 -6.15
N HIS A 31 -3.07 -5.87 -6.57
CA HIS A 31 -3.42 -5.98 -7.99
C HIS A 31 -3.54 -4.59 -8.61
N TYR A 32 -4.31 -3.69 -7.99
CA TYR A 32 -4.45 -2.30 -8.44
C TYR A 32 -3.10 -1.56 -8.48
N LEU A 33 -2.29 -1.62 -7.42
CA LEU A 33 -1.00 -0.93 -7.37
C LEU A 33 -0.07 -1.36 -8.51
N LYS A 34 -0.11 -2.63 -8.92
CA LYS A 34 0.71 -3.13 -10.05
C LYS A 34 0.33 -2.50 -11.40
N THR A 35 -0.89 -2.00 -11.56
CA THR A 35 -1.39 -1.39 -12.81
C THR A 35 -1.03 0.09 -12.96
N ILE A 36 -0.52 0.74 -11.91
CA ILE A 36 -0.27 2.18 -11.88
C ILE A 36 1.22 2.52 -11.68
N LYS A 37 1.59 3.75 -12.05
CA LYS A 37 2.91 4.34 -11.85
C LYS A 37 2.75 5.80 -11.37
N PRO A 38 2.54 6.03 -10.07
CA PRO A 38 2.40 7.37 -9.52
C PRO A 38 3.74 8.12 -9.41
N LYS A 39 3.71 9.45 -9.43
CA LYS A 39 4.87 10.29 -9.05
C LYS A 39 4.92 10.49 -7.52
N ILE A 40 3.76 10.69 -6.90
CA ILE A 40 3.59 10.87 -5.47
C ILE A 40 2.55 9.87 -4.94
N VAL A 41 2.82 9.26 -3.79
CA VAL A 41 1.87 8.48 -3.01
C VAL A 41 1.65 9.18 -1.68
N VAL A 42 0.39 9.41 -1.32
CA VAL A 42 -0.02 9.88 0.01
C VAL A 42 -0.74 8.74 0.70
N LEU A 43 -0.17 8.30 1.81
CA LEU A 43 -0.74 7.32 2.71
C LEU A 43 -1.42 8.10 3.84
N ASN A 44 -2.73 8.29 3.72
CA ASN A 44 -3.56 9.18 4.51
C ASN A 44 -4.24 8.41 5.66
N GLY A 45 -3.45 7.93 6.62
CA GLY A 45 -3.94 7.30 7.83
C GLY A 45 -4.44 5.86 7.67
N ASP A 46 -4.41 5.15 8.79
CA ASP A 46 -4.91 3.81 9.03
C ASP A 46 -4.43 2.81 7.98
N ILE A 47 -3.13 2.87 7.69
CA ILE A 47 -2.46 2.04 6.69
C ILE A 47 -2.07 0.70 7.31
N ILE A 48 -1.58 0.73 8.55
CA ILE A 48 -1.26 -0.44 9.35
C ILE A 48 -2.04 -0.30 10.64
N ASP A 49 -2.89 -1.27 10.95
CA ASP A 49 -3.59 -1.24 12.23
C ASP A 49 -2.68 -1.85 13.31
N ILE A 50 -2.01 -1.00 14.09
CA ILE A 50 -1.11 -1.43 15.18
C ILE A 50 -1.92 -1.93 16.38
N TRP A 51 -3.10 -1.37 16.60
CA TRP A 51 -3.94 -1.68 17.76
C TRP A 51 -4.52 -3.09 17.68
N GLN A 52 -4.92 -3.52 16.49
CA GLN A 52 -5.37 -4.87 16.21
C GLN A 52 -4.23 -5.79 15.73
N PHE A 53 -2.99 -5.32 15.72
CA PHE A 53 -1.85 -6.09 15.23
C PHE A 53 -1.61 -7.32 16.10
N SER A 54 -1.95 -8.49 15.55
CA SER A 54 -1.52 -9.76 16.11
C SER A 54 -0.17 -10.17 15.52
N LYS A 55 0.83 -10.41 16.37
CA LYS A 55 2.11 -11.01 15.95
C LYS A 55 1.94 -12.34 15.20
N ARG A 56 0.79 -13.01 15.34
CA ARG A 56 0.46 -14.26 14.65
C ARG A 56 -0.26 -14.07 13.32
N TYR A 57 -0.80 -12.87 13.03
CA TYR A 57 -1.58 -12.61 11.83
C TYR A 57 -0.93 -11.53 10.97
N TRP A 58 -0.08 -11.98 10.04
CA TRP A 58 0.45 -11.14 8.98
C TRP A 58 0.48 -11.92 7.65
N PRO A 59 -0.61 -11.91 6.88
CA PRO A 59 -0.68 -12.62 5.61
C PRO A 59 0.40 -12.18 4.63
N LYS A 60 0.89 -13.11 3.80
CA LYS A 60 1.89 -12.81 2.75
C LYS A 60 1.45 -11.70 1.79
N SER A 61 0.13 -11.50 1.59
CA SER A 61 -0.42 -10.40 0.79
C SER A 61 -0.10 -9.03 1.39
N HIS A 62 -0.13 -8.88 2.72
CA HIS A 62 0.13 -7.61 3.41
C HIS A 62 1.60 -7.22 3.22
N MET A 63 2.51 -8.18 3.45
CA MET A 63 3.93 -7.99 3.20
C MET A 63 4.23 -7.64 1.73
N LYS A 64 3.47 -8.19 0.77
CA LYS A 64 3.64 -7.85 -0.64
C LYS A 64 3.23 -6.40 -0.94
N VAL A 65 2.20 -5.87 -0.28
CA VAL A 65 1.83 -4.44 -0.39
C VAL A 65 2.97 -3.56 0.14
N VAL A 66 3.47 -3.85 1.35
CA VAL A 66 4.60 -3.10 1.95
C VAL A 66 5.82 -3.14 1.03
N LYS A 67 6.21 -4.31 0.54
CA LYS A 67 7.33 -4.45 -0.40
C LYS A 67 7.11 -3.70 -1.71
N HIS A 68 5.86 -3.60 -2.19
CA HIS A 68 5.56 -2.83 -3.39
C HIS A 68 5.75 -1.33 -3.17
N LEU A 69 5.26 -0.80 -2.05
CA LEU A 69 5.44 0.60 -1.65
C LEU A 69 6.92 0.94 -1.47
N MET A 70 7.68 0.09 -0.76
CA MET A 70 9.13 0.25 -0.62
C MET A 70 9.86 0.18 -1.95
N GLY A 71 9.40 -0.68 -2.88
CA GLY A 71 9.92 -0.76 -4.24
C GLY A 71 9.62 0.47 -5.11
N TRP A 72 8.57 1.24 -4.79
CA TRP A 72 8.32 2.54 -5.41
C TRP A 72 9.21 3.62 -4.81
N MET A 73 9.37 3.63 -3.48
CA MET A 73 10.26 4.53 -2.77
C MET A 73 11.70 4.40 -3.27
N SER A 74 12.22 3.17 -3.41
CA SER A 74 13.57 2.92 -3.93
C SER A 74 13.78 3.33 -5.40
N LYS A 75 12.70 3.49 -6.16
CA LYS A 75 12.70 3.98 -7.56
C LYS A 75 12.44 5.48 -7.67
N GLY A 76 12.44 6.20 -6.55
CA GLY A 76 12.27 7.66 -6.50
C GLY A 76 10.82 8.15 -6.49
N THR A 77 9.84 7.26 -6.26
CA THR A 77 8.46 7.71 -6.00
C THR A 77 8.40 8.34 -4.62
N LYS A 78 7.91 9.57 -4.51
CA LYS A 78 7.76 10.25 -3.21
C LYS A 78 6.59 9.63 -2.46
N ILE A 79 6.80 9.19 -1.23
CA ILE A 79 5.74 8.64 -0.36
C ILE A 79 5.63 9.52 0.88
N TRP A 80 4.44 10.07 1.11
CA TRP A 80 4.08 10.80 2.32
C TRP A 80 3.22 9.90 3.20
N TYR A 81 3.55 9.81 4.48
CA TYR A 81 2.78 9.07 5.46
C TYR A 81 2.18 10.05 6.45
N ILE A 82 0.86 10.03 6.57
CA ILE A 82 0.09 10.78 7.55
C ILE A 82 -0.51 9.71 8.47
N THR A 83 -0.26 9.83 9.77
CA THR A 83 -0.76 8.86 10.75
C THR A 83 -2.27 9.01 10.93
N GLY A 84 -2.97 7.89 10.95
CA GLY A 84 -4.36 7.79 11.35
C GLY A 84 -4.51 7.52 12.84
N ASN A 85 -5.69 7.06 13.24
CA ASN A 85 -6.03 6.83 14.64
C ASN A 85 -5.58 5.45 15.14
N HIS A 86 -5.38 4.50 14.22
CA HIS A 86 -5.02 3.10 14.47
C HIS A 86 -3.56 2.77 14.17
N ASP A 87 -2.84 3.69 13.51
CA ASP A 87 -1.43 3.57 13.11
C ASP A 87 -0.43 3.63 14.26
#